data_AF-A0A9D8F176-F1
#
_entry.id   AF-A0A9D8F176-F1
#
_cell.length_a   1.000
_cell.length_b   1.000
_cell.length_c   1.000
_cell.angle_alpha   90.00
_cell.angle_beta   90.00
_cell.angle_gamma   90.00
#
_symmetry.space_group_name_H-M   'P 1'
#
loop_
_entity.id
_entity.type
_entity.pdbx_description
1 polymer ?
#
loop_
_entity_poly.entity_id
_entity_poly.type
_entity_poly.pdbx_seq_one_letter_code
_entity_poly.pdbx_strand_id
1 'polypeptide(L)'
;MSPILTRPVREQLEHDRVIRLLQVRYKRKTDVVINPGNEQNQSITVGDLVVYPDLLLFTEGGRRLLGTVEVETGESVNSIEARAEWGVYSKLKVPLHLYVPPTCVDTARRICDEYQILVAELWTYTTAFDQVRFTMVHRSPDAPIAKVTVKLPAPRTAKAPKTPASRKAKKTPKASRPAKAKAKPVARKAPKPKAKKGGKKRR
;
A
#
# COMPACT_ATOMS: atom_id res chain seq x y z
N MET A 1 7.44 -1.01 9.40
CA MET A 1 6.71 -0.38 10.50
C MET A 1 7.44 0.92 10.77
N SER A 2 6.87 2.05 10.36
CA SER A 2 7.39 3.37 10.78
C SER A 2 7.10 3.57 12.28
N PRO A 3 7.99 4.24 13.03
CA PRO A 3 8.03 4.10 14.48
C PRO A 3 7.19 5.12 15.28
N ILE A 4 6.01 5.55 14.82
CA ILE A 4 5.11 6.33 15.69
C ILE A 4 4.19 5.42 16.52
N LEU A 5 4.46 5.43 17.83
CA LEU A 5 3.58 4.92 18.88
C LEU A 5 2.35 5.84 19.03
N THR A 6 1.40 5.72 18.08
CA THR A 6 0.10 6.41 18.05
C THR A 6 0.15 7.94 18.17
N ARG A 7 0.19 8.66 17.02
CA ARG A 7 -0.10 10.11 16.98
C ARG A 7 -1.48 10.37 17.63
N PRO A 8 -1.67 11.47 18.39
CA PRO A 8 -2.99 11.85 18.89
C PRO A 8 -4.00 11.99 17.75
N VAL A 9 -5.25 11.56 17.96
CA VAL A 9 -6.31 11.57 16.92
C VAL A 9 -6.47 12.96 16.29
N ARG A 10 -6.30 14.04 17.07
CA ARG A 10 -6.34 15.42 16.58
C ARG A 10 -5.22 15.71 15.57
N GLU A 11 -3.99 15.30 15.86
CA GLU A 11 -2.86 15.48 14.93
C GLU A 11 -3.10 14.65 13.66
N GLN A 12 -3.57 13.41 13.77
CA GLN A 12 -3.84 12.58 12.60
C GLN A 12 -4.93 13.19 11.68
N LEU A 13 -5.95 13.81 12.26
CA LEU A 13 -6.97 14.53 11.49
C LEU A 13 -6.43 15.80 10.81
N GLU A 14 -5.49 16.51 11.44
CA GLU A 14 -4.83 17.68 10.85
C GLU A 14 -3.89 17.26 9.69
N HIS A 15 -3.06 16.24 9.92
CA HIS A 15 -2.20 15.58 8.94
C HIS A 15 -3.00 15.17 7.69
N ASP A 16 -4.04 14.35 7.85
CA ASP A 16 -4.84 13.84 6.73
C ASP A 16 -5.62 14.95 6.01
N ARG A 17 -6.02 16.01 6.73
CA ARG A 17 -6.61 17.22 6.13
C ARG A 17 -5.60 17.95 5.24
N VAL A 18 -4.37 18.13 5.71
CA VAL A 18 -3.29 18.78 4.94
C VAL A 18 -2.95 17.95 3.70
N ILE A 19 -2.80 16.63 3.82
CA ILE A 19 -2.56 15.71 2.68
C ILE A 19 -3.64 15.86 1.61
N ARG A 20 -4.92 15.85 2.00
CA ARG A 20 -6.05 15.99 1.05
C ARG A 20 -6.04 17.35 0.35
N LEU A 21 -5.71 18.43 1.05
CA LEU A 21 -5.59 19.77 0.46
C LEU A 21 -4.39 19.89 -0.49
N LEU A 22 -3.25 19.27 -0.14
CA LEU A 22 -2.09 19.17 -1.02
C LEU A 22 -2.41 18.34 -2.27
N GLN A 23 -3.18 17.26 -2.15
CA GLN A 23 -3.64 16.49 -3.31
C GLN A 23 -4.40 17.36 -4.30
N VAL A 24 -5.34 18.19 -3.82
CA VAL A 24 -6.12 19.11 -4.67
C VAL A 24 -5.22 20.22 -5.27
N ARG A 25 -4.20 20.68 -4.56
CA ARG A 25 -3.22 21.67 -5.04
C ARG A 25 -2.37 21.10 -6.19
N TYR A 26 -1.82 19.89 -6.03
CA TYR A 26 -0.91 19.28 -7.00
C TYR A 26 -1.63 18.66 -8.21
N LYS A 27 -2.85 18.11 -8.04
CA LYS A 27 -3.69 17.57 -9.15
C LYS A 27 -3.98 18.56 -10.29
N ARG A 28 -3.71 19.86 -10.09
CA ARG A 28 -3.81 20.90 -11.13
C ARG A 28 -2.64 20.92 -12.12
N LYS A 29 -1.57 20.16 -11.86
CA LYS A 29 -0.30 20.19 -12.64
C LYS A 29 0.33 18.82 -12.87
N THR A 30 0.02 17.84 -12.03
CA THR A 30 0.67 16.53 -11.99
C THR A 30 -0.33 15.46 -11.59
N ASP A 31 -0.09 14.22 -11.97
CA ASP A 31 -0.79 13.09 -11.35
C ASP A 31 -0.34 12.93 -9.89
N VAL A 32 -1.26 12.61 -8.99
CA VAL A 32 -0.99 12.55 -7.53
C VAL A 32 -1.65 11.33 -6.91
N VAL A 33 -0.83 10.48 -6.29
CA VAL A 33 -1.30 9.44 -5.37
C VAL A 33 -0.98 9.84 -3.93
N ILE A 34 -1.83 9.47 -2.98
CA ILE A 34 -1.69 9.82 -1.56
C ILE A 34 -1.83 8.59 -0.66
N ASN A 35 -1.20 8.63 0.50
CA ASN A 35 -1.23 7.59 1.53
C ASN A 35 -1.64 8.20 2.90
N PRO A 36 -2.88 8.70 3.08
CA PRO A 36 -3.29 9.31 4.34
C PRO A 36 -3.38 8.28 5.48
N GLY A 37 -2.98 8.68 6.69
CA GLY A 37 -2.95 7.81 7.86
C GLY A 37 -2.19 6.50 7.62
N ASN A 38 -2.89 5.38 7.76
CA ASN A 38 -2.32 4.04 7.59
C ASN A 38 -2.60 3.44 6.19
N GLU A 39 -3.06 4.25 5.23
CA GLU A 39 -3.28 3.78 3.85
C GLU A 39 -1.96 3.48 3.13
N GLN A 40 -1.97 2.45 2.28
CA GLN A 40 -0.81 1.98 1.52
C GLN A 40 -1.17 1.86 0.04
N ASN A 41 -1.70 2.94 -0.52
CA ASN A 41 -2.24 3.01 -1.88
C ASN A 41 -1.13 2.85 -2.94
N GLN A 42 0.04 3.46 -2.69
CA GLN A 42 1.19 3.37 -3.58
C GLN A 42 2.49 3.44 -2.78
N SER A 43 3.38 2.47 -3.00
CA SER A 43 4.73 2.47 -2.46
C SER A 43 5.77 2.98 -3.46
N ILE A 44 6.94 3.29 -2.92
CA ILE A 44 8.19 3.38 -3.67
C ILE A 44 9.25 2.51 -2.97
N THR A 45 10.35 2.24 -3.68
CA THR A 45 11.45 1.43 -3.17
C THR A 45 12.72 2.28 -3.09
N VAL A 46 13.34 2.31 -1.90
CA VAL A 46 14.59 3.01 -1.60
C VAL A 46 15.62 1.98 -1.16
N GLY A 47 16.56 1.63 -2.04
CA GLY A 47 17.43 0.47 -1.81
C GLY A 47 16.57 -0.80 -1.71
N ASP A 48 16.63 -1.48 -0.57
CA ASP A 48 15.81 -2.66 -0.28
C ASP A 48 14.53 -2.34 0.53
N LEU A 49 14.33 -1.08 0.93
CA LEU A 49 13.19 -0.65 1.75
C LEU A 49 11.99 -0.28 0.87
N VAL A 50 10.82 -0.85 1.18
CA VAL A 50 9.54 -0.42 0.61
C VAL A 50 8.90 0.58 1.56
N VAL A 51 8.62 1.78 1.07
CA VAL A 51 8.14 2.92 1.87
C VAL A 51 6.95 3.62 1.19
N TYR A 52 6.21 4.41 1.96
CA TYR A 52 4.93 4.99 1.58
C TYR A 52 4.86 6.48 1.97
N PRO A 53 5.49 7.39 1.19
CA PRO A 53 5.39 8.83 1.44
C PRO A 53 3.94 9.32 1.34
N ASP A 54 3.61 10.41 2.02
CA ASP A 54 2.24 10.93 2.10
C ASP A 54 1.65 11.28 0.74
N LEU A 55 2.45 11.91 -0.14
CA LEU A 55 2.10 12.13 -1.54
C LEU A 55 3.24 11.77 -2.49
N LEU A 56 2.83 11.16 -3.61
CA LEU A 56 3.69 10.82 -4.74
C LEU A 56 3.23 11.61 -5.96
N LEU A 57 4.12 12.47 -6.46
CA LEU A 57 3.87 13.33 -7.62
C LEU A 57 4.41 12.65 -8.88
N PHE A 58 3.58 12.49 -9.90
CA PHE A 58 3.93 11.85 -11.16
C PHE A 58 3.74 12.80 -12.35
N THR A 59 4.51 12.56 -13.42
CA THR A 59 4.21 13.13 -14.74
C THR A 59 2.79 12.76 -15.17
N GLU A 60 2.10 13.66 -15.84
CA GLU A 60 0.81 13.38 -16.50
C GLU A 60 0.87 12.05 -17.30
N GLY A 61 -0.13 11.18 -17.08
CA GLY A 61 -0.13 9.80 -17.55
C GLY A 61 0.60 8.80 -16.64
N GLY A 62 0.97 9.19 -15.41
CA GLY A 62 1.53 8.32 -14.36
C GLY A 62 2.91 7.68 -14.60
N ARG A 63 3.63 8.02 -15.68
CA ARG A 63 4.78 7.20 -16.16
C ARG A 63 6.10 7.40 -15.40
N ARG A 64 6.31 8.54 -14.73
CA ARG A 64 7.58 8.91 -14.06
C ARG A 64 7.30 9.70 -12.79
N LEU A 65 8.04 9.40 -11.72
CA LEU A 65 7.96 10.13 -10.46
C LEU A 65 8.70 11.47 -10.61
N LEU A 66 8.02 12.53 -10.18
CA LEU A 66 8.48 13.93 -10.19
C LEU A 66 8.91 14.42 -8.81
N GLY A 67 8.47 13.78 -7.72
CA GLY A 67 8.79 14.17 -6.35
C GLY A 67 8.01 13.38 -5.32
N THR A 68 8.49 13.42 -4.08
CA THR A 68 7.78 12.95 -2.87
C THR A 68 7.42 14.15 -2.02
N VAL A 69 6.29 14.10 -1.34
CA VAL A 69 5.88 15.12 -0.37
C VAL A 69 5.57 14.42 0.94
N GLU A 70 6.12 14.94 2.04
CA GLU A 70 5.81 14.49 3.41
C GLU A 70 5.21 15.65 4.22
N VAL A 71 4.28 15.30 5.10
CA VAL A 71 3.49 16.21 5.93
C VAL A 71 3.71 15.85 7.40
N GLU A 72 4.18 16.82 8.17
CA GLU A 72 4.48 16.63 9.59
C GLU A 72 3.54 17.45 10.45
N THR A 73 3.23 16.96 11.65
CA THR A 73 2.48 17.68 12.69
C THR A 73 3.40 18.15 13.82
N GLY A 74 2.85 18.69 14.91
CA GLY A 74 3.64 19.29 15.97
C GLY A 74 4.57 18.28 16.66
N GLU A 75 4.04 17.09 16.98
CA GLU A 75 4.77 16.05 17.71
C GLU A 75 5.67 15.18 16.80
N SER A 76 5.39 15.13 15.49
CA SER A 76 6.14 14.26 14.57
C SER A 76 7.41 14.89 13.97
N VAL A 77 7.59 16.22 14.06
CA VAL A 77 8.87 16.88 13.77
C VAL A 77 9.91 16.52 14.85
N ASN A 78 10.58 15.38 14.70
CA ASN A 78 11.60 14.91 15.63
C ASN A 78 12.72 14.11 14.91
N SER A 79 13.86 13.94 15.60
CA SER A 79 15.06 13.29 15.06
C SER A 79 14.95 11.78 14.82
N ILE A 80 13.87 11.11 15.26
CA ILE A 80 13.63 9.69 14.99
C ILE A 80 12.91 9.55 13.65
N GLU A 81 11.76 10.21 13.48
CA GLU A 81 11.01 10.21 12.22
C GLU A 81 11.84 10.79 11.07
N ALA A 82 12.53 11.91 11.30
CA ALA A 82 13.38 12.52 10.27
C ALA A 82 14.48 11.58 9.75
N ARG A 83 15.00 10.65 10.57
CA ARG A 83 15.98 9.65 10.13
C ARG A 83 15.31 8.41 9.53
N ALA A 84 14.16 8.01 10.04
CA ALA A 84 13.41 6.85 9.56
C ALA A 84 12.75 7.10 8.19
N GLU A 85 12.29 8.33 7.94
CA GLU A 85 11.46 8.68 6.79
C GLU A 85 12.17 9.70 5.89
N TRP A 86 12.44 10.94 6.35
CA TRP A 86 13.03 11.97 5.48
C TRP A 86 14.46 11.60 5.02
N GLY A 87 15.27 11.02 5.91
CA GLY A 87 16.60 10.49 5.63
C GLY A 87 16.61 9.24 4.73
N VAL A 88 15.45 8.63 4.50
CA VAL A 88 15.25 7.58 3.50
C VAL A 88 14.78 8.23 2.19
N TYR A 89 13.80 9.13 2.22
CA TYR A 89 13.26 9.77 1.01
C TYR A 89 14.27 10.70 0.32
N SER A 90 15.11 11.42 1.06
CA SER A 90 16.19 12.27 0.51
C SER A 90 17.25 11.50 -0.29
N LYS A 91 17.32 10.17 -0.16
CA LYS A 91 18.18 9.29 -0.99
C LYS A 91 17.59 9.01 -2.38
N LEU A 92 16.33 9.38 -2.61
CA LEU A 92 15.70 9.29 -3.93
C LEU A 92 16.28 10.35 -4.87
N LYS A 93 16.38 10.02 -6.16
CA LYS A 93 16.76 10.96 -7.22
C LYS A 93 15.56 11.79 -7.72
N VAL A 94 14.70 12.22 -6.80
CA VAL A 94 13.55 13.11 -7.00
C VAL A 94 13.51 14.12 -5.84
N PRO A 95 12.97 15.33 -6.02
CA PRO A 95 12.85 16.30 -4.94
C PRO A 95 11.91 15.80 -3.84
N LEU A 96 12.35 15.96 -2.60
CA LEU A 96 11.54 15.80 -1.40
C LEU A 96 11.01 17.17 -0.96
N HIS A 97 9.69 17.34 -0.91
CA HIS A 97 9.05 18.54 -0.34
C HIS A 97 8.53 18.23 1.06
N LEU A 98 8.97 18.98 2.06
CA LEU A 98 8.57 18.77 3.45
C LEU A 98 7.60 19.88 3.89
N TYR A 99 6.46 19.51 4.46
CA TYR A 99 5.41 20.43 4.91
C TYR A 99 5.27 20.36 6.44
N VAL A 100 5.58 21.46 7.14
CA VAL A 100 5.62 21.50 8.62
C VAL A 100 4.74 22.61 9.21
N PRO A 101 4.31 22.51 10.48
CA PRO A 101 3.69 23.63 11.19
C PRO A 101 4.68 24.80 11.34
N PRO A 102 4.22 26.06 11.42
CA PRO A 102 5.11 27.23 11.52
C PRO A 102 6.01 27.19 12.76
N THR A 103 5.52 26.61 13.86
CA THR A 103 6.26 26.41 15.12
C THR A 103 7.43 25.44 15.00
N CYS A 104 7.44 24.58 13.98
CA CYS A 104 8.42 23.50 13.83
C CYS A 104 9.41 23.73 12.68
N VAL A 105 9.32 24.88 11.98
CA VAL A 105 10.16 25.24 10.82
C VAL A 105 11.64 25.23 11.15
N ASP A 106 12.06 25.91 12.21
CA ASP A 106 13.48 26.02 12.57
C ASP A 106 14.03 24.69 13.14
N THR A 107 13.20 23.94 13.86
CA THR A 107 13.51 22.57 14.31
C THR A 107 13.71 21.64 13.13
N ALA A 108 12.82 21.65 12.14
CA ALA A 108 12.94 20.83 10.93
C ALA A 108 14.20 21.19 10.13
N ARG A 109 14.50 22.49 9.93
CA ARG A 109 15.74 22.92 9.28
C ARG A 109 16.97 22.39 10.03
N ARG A 110 17.04 22.60 11.35
CA ARG A 110 18.16 22.14 12.19
C ARG A 110 18.35 20.62 12.10
N ILE A 111 17.28 19.84 12.11
CA ILE A 111 17.31 18.37 11.97
C ILE A 111 17.81 17.98 10.57
N CYS A 112 17.38 18.68 9.51
CA CYS A 112 17.88 18.44 8.16
C CYS A 112 19.37 18.74 8.04
N ASP A 113 19.85 19.83 8.64
CA ASP A 113 21.27 20.20 8.66
C ASP A 113 22.09 19.18 9.49
N GLU A 114 21.62 18.79 10.67
CA GLU A 114 22.30 17.85 11.58
C GLU A 114 22.48 16.46 10.96
N TYR A 115 21.47 15.94 10.26
CA TYR A 115 21.52 14.61 9.63
C TYR A 115 21.79 14.64 8.11
N GLN A 116 22.13 15.81 7.55
CA GLN A 116 22.43 16.01 6.13
C GLN A 116 21.31 15.50 5.19
N ILE A 117 20.06 15.78 5.57
CA ILE A 117 18.85 15.36 4.85
C ILE A 117 18.57 16.36 3.74
N LEU A 118 18.73 15.94 2.49
CA LEU A 118 18.46 16.77 1.31
C LEU A 118 16.95 16.95 1.08
N VAL A 119 16.41 18.04 1.63
CA VAL A 119 15.04 18.54 1.34
C VAL A 119 15.11 19.56 0.21
N ALA A 120 14.30 19.37 -0.84
CA ALA A 120 14.27 20.24 -2.00
C ALA A 120 13.48 21.54 -1.75
N GLU A 121 12.32 21.43 -1.08
CA GLU A 121 11.49 22.57 -0.68
C GLU A 121 10.95 22.33 0.74
N LEU A 122 11.18 23.27 1.65
CA LEU A 122 10.54 23.32 2.96
C LEU A 122 9.39 24.32 2.90
N TRP A 123 8.18 23.82 3.12
CA TRP A 123 6.95 24.58 3.17
C TRP A 123 6.42 24.60 4.60
N THR A 124 5.84 25.73 5.00
CA THR A 124 4.99 25.79 6.19
C THR A 124 3.52 25.81 5.79
N TYR A 125 2.68 25.12 6.57
CA TYR A 125 1.24 25.23 6.47
C TYR A 125 0.67 25.91 7.72
N THR A 126 -0.20 26.90 7.54
CA THR A 126 -0.88 27.59 8.65
C THR A 126 -2.37 27.30 8.58
N THR A 127 -2.90 26.68 9.63
CA THR A 127 -4.31 26.37 9.85
C THR A 127 -5.02 27.54 10.52
N ALA A 128 -5.66 28.41 9.72
CA ALA A 128 -6.44 29.56 10.19
C ALA A 128 -7.94 29.28 10.02
N PHE A 129 -8.61 28.87 11.11
CA PHE A 129 -9.98 28.38 11.09
C PHE A 129 -10.16 27.25 10.05
N ASP A 130 -11.00 27.47 9.03
CA ASP A 130 -11.22 26.49 7.97
C ASP A 130 -10.26 26.61 6.77
N GLN A 131 -9.35 27.60 6.76
CA GLN A 131 -8.40 27.78 5.67
C GLN A 131 -7.00 27.28 6.04
N VAL A 132 -6.38 26.51 5.14
CA VAL A 132 -4.97 26.14 5.21
C VAL A 132 -4.20 26.94 4.17
N ARG A 133 -3.24 27.75 4.64
CA ARG A 133 -2.33 28.50 3.77
C ARG A 133 -0.99 27.81 3.70
N PHE A 134 -0.48 27.59 2.49
CA PHE A 134 0.86 27.03 2.23
C PHE A 134 1.83 28.12 1.81
N THR A 135 2.94 28.26 2.54
CA THR A 135 3.99 29.26 2.28
C THR A 135 5.34 28.54 2.16
N MET A 136 6.09 28.80 1.09
CA MET A 136 7.44 28.26 0.94
C MET A 136 8.38 29.03 1.88
N VAL A 137 9.14 28.32 2.71
CA VAL A 137 10.11 28.92 3.65
C VAL A 137 11.53 28.81 3.10
N HIS A 138 11.86 27.67 2.51
CA HIS A 138 13.20 27.41 1.97
C HIS A 138 13.11 26.54 0.73
N ARG A 139 14.08 26.73 -0.18
CA ARG A 139 14.27 25.91 -1.37
C ARG A 139 15.76 25.67 -1.53
N SER A 140 16.15 24.40 -1.57
CA SER A 140 17.54 24.00 -1.77
C SER A 140 17.92 24.11 -3.25
N PRO A 141 19.08 24.71 -3.59
CA PRO A 141 19.58 24.74 -4.97
C PRO A 141 20.06 23.36 -5.44
N ASP A 142 20.50 22.49 -4.53
CA ASP A 142 21.11 21.19 -4.82
C ASP A 142 20.07 20.06 -4.99
N ALA A 143 18.78 20.42 -5.05
CA ALA A 143 17.67 19.48 -5.20
C ALA A 143 17.77 18.65 -6.50
N PRO A 144 17.69 17.31 -6.44
CA PRO A 144 17.78 16.47 -7.63
C PRO A 144 16.56 16.68 -8.55
N ILE A 145 16.79 17.22 -9.75
CA ILE A 145 15.75 17.33 -10.78
C ILE A 145 15.36 15.92 -11.22
N ALA A 146 14.12 15.52 -10.91
CA ALA A 146 13.64 14.15 -10.97
C ALA A 146 13.96 13.41 -12.28
N LYS A 147 14.61 12.24 -12.22
CA LYS A 147 14.84 11.33 -13.37
C LYS A 147 14.45 9.88 -13.05
N VAL A 148 13.41 9.64 -12.25
CA VAL A 148 13.04 8.30 -11.77
C VAL A 148 11.76 7.78 -12.41
N THR A 149 11.91 6.83 -13.34
CA THR A 149 10.79 5.98 -13.81
C THR A 149 10.45 4.97 -12.70
N VAL A 150 9.37 5.21 -11.96
CA VAL A 150 8.95 4.28 -10.90
C VAL A 150 8.28 3.05 -11.51
N LYS A 151 8.73 1.87 -11.08
CA LYS A 151 8.08 0.60 -11.37
C LYS A 151 6.85 0.45 -10.46
N LEU A 152 5.71 0.96 -10.92
CA LEU A 152 4.42 0.85 -10.23
C LEU A 152 4.17 -0.62 -9.82
N PRO A 153 3.95 -0.93 -8.53
CA PRO A 153 3.39 -2.20 -8.11
C PRO A 153 1.99 -2.33 -8.73
N ALA A 154 1.66 -3.49 -9.27
CA ALA A 154 0.33 -3.70 -9.83
C ALA A 154 -0.72 -3.54 -8.72
N PRO A 155 -1.83 -2.80 -8.96
CA PRO A 155 -2.90 -2.68 -7.98
C PRO A 155 -3.42 -4.08 -7.64
N ARG A 156 -3.48 -4.42 -6.35
CA ARG A 156 -3.96 -5.73 -5.88
C ARG A 156 -5.44 -5.85 -6.22
N THR A 157 -5.74 -6.51 -7.33
CA THR A 157 -7.11 -6.86 -7.70
C THR A 157 -7.73 -7.64 -6.55
N ALA A 158 -8.87 -7.15 -6.05
CA ALA A 158 -9.64 -7.84 -5.03
C ALA A 158 -9.95 -9.26 -5.52
N LYS A 159 -9.58 -10.28 -4.73
CA LYS A 159 -9.86 -11.68 -5.07
C LYS A 159 -11.37 -11.88 -5.13
N ALA A 160 -11.93 -11.94 -6.34
CA ALA A 160 -13.30 -12.39 -6.55
C ALA A 160 -13.50 -13.79 -5.94
N PRO A 161 -14.65 -14.08 -5.30
CA PRO A 161 -14.92 -15.39 -4.73
C PRO A 161 -14.88 -16.47 -5.80
N LYS A 162 -14.17 -17.58 -5.53
CA LYS A 162 -14.12 -18.74 -6.43
C LYS A 162 -15.48 -19.45 -6.45
N THR A 163 -16.23 -19.34 -7.54
CA THR A 163 -17.39 -20.20 -7.80
C THR A 163 -16.93 -21.62 -8.22
N PRO A 164 -17.66 -22.70 -7.85
CA PRO A 164 -17.25 -24.06 -8.17
C PRO A 164 -17.36 -24.38 -9.66
N ALA A 165 -16.42 -25.20 -10.17
CA ALA A 165 -16.27 -25.48 -11.59
C ALA A 165 -17.38 -26.39 -12.16
N SER A 166 -18.10 -25.93 -13.20
CA SER A 166 -18.90 -26.81 -14.07
C SER A 166 -18.03 -27.37 -15.21
N ARG A 167 -17.72 -28.67 -15.17
CA ARG A 167 -16.88 -29.33 -16.18
C ARG A 167 -17.71 -29.78 -17.39
N LYS A 168 -17.88 -28.93 -18.41
CA LYS A 168 -18.46 -29.32 -19.70
C LYS A 168 -17.45 -30.10 -20.56
N ALA A 169 -17.98 -31.01 -21.37
CA ALA A 169 -17.23 -32.10 -21.99
C ALA A 169 -16.81 -31.85 -23.44
N LYS A 170 -16.11 -32.86 -23.98
CA LYS A 170 -16.10 -33.32 -25.39
C LYS A 170 -15.00 -32.77 -26.31
N LYS A 171 -14.05 -33.66 -26.66
CA LYS A 171 -13.66 -33.96 -28.05
C LYS A 171 -13.02 -35.35 -28.11
N THR A 172 -13.52 -36.20 -29.01
CA THR A 172 -12.94 -37.48 -29.43
C THR A 172 -11.95 -37.23 -30.59
N PRO A 173 -11.06 -38.18 -30.95
CA PRO A 173 -11.42 -39.11 -32.04
C PRO A 173 -10.76 -40.51 -32.04
N LYS A 174 -11.27 -41.34 -32.97
CA LYS A 174 -10.70 -42.55 -33.59
C LYS A 174 -10.75 -43.89 -32.81
N ALA A 175 -10.73 -44.98 -33.59
CA ALA A 175 -11.38 -46.24 -33.26
C ALA A 175 -10.57 -47.47 -33.71
N SER A 176 -10.76 -48.61 -33.02
CA SER A 176 -10.36 -49.94 -33.50
C SER A 176 -11.16 -51.09 -32.86
N ARG A 177 -12.08 -51.67 -33.66
CA ARG A 177 -12.66 -53.05 -33.71
C ARG A 177 -12.91 -53.90 -32.43
N PRO A 178 -14.01 -54.70 -32.39
CA PRO A 178 -14.42 -55.53 -31.24
C PRO A 178 -14.02 -57.03 -31.34
N ALA A 179 -14.01 -57.75 -30.20
CA ALA A 179 -13.92 -59.22 -30.16
C ALA A 179 -14.63 -59.90 -28.96
N LYS A 180 -15.67 -60.69 -29.28
CA LYS A 180 -16.15 -61.97 -28.68
C LYS A 180 -16.06 -62.26 -27.16
N ALA A 181 -17.22 -62.15 -26.49
CA ALA A 181 -18.12 -63.24 -26.04
C ALA A 181 -17.70 -64.38 -25.04
N LYS A 182 -18.70 -64.79 -24.23
CA LYS A 182 -18.85 -66.01 -23.38
C LYS A 182 -18.08 -65.99 -22.03
N ALA A 183 -18.59 -66.54 -20.90
CA ALA A 183 -19.85 -67.24 -20.56
C ALA A 183 -20.28 -67.02 -19.07
N LYS A 184 -21.52 -67.39 -18.71
CA LYS A 184 -21.95 -67.67 -17.32
C LYS A 184 -21.68 -69.16 -16.97
N PRO A 185 -21.72 -69.57 -15.69
CA PRO A 185 -22.97 -70.15 -15.17
C PRO A 185 -23.37 -69.70 -13.74
N VAL A 186 -24.49 -70.25 -13.25
CA VAL A 186 -25.28 -69.83 -12.08
C VAL A 186 -25.42 -71.01 -11.08
N ALA A 187 -25.89 -70.73 -9.86
CA ALA A 187 -26.41 -71.63 -8.80
C ALA A 187 -25.40 -71.97 -7.68
N ARG A 188 -25.75 -72.15 -6.39
CA ARG A 188 -27.00 -72.05 -5.57
C ARG A 188 -26.55 -71.72 -4.11
N LYS A 189 -27.35 -71.47 -3.05
CA LYS A 189 -28.79 -71.64 -2.75
C LYS A 189 -29.28 -70.46 -1.84
N ALA A 190 -30.01 -70.72 -0.74
CA ALA A 190 -30.44 -69.83 0.36
C ALA A 190 -30.63 -70.71 1.65
N PRO A 191 -31.20 -70.29 2.83
CA PRO A 191 -31.75 -68.99 3.26
C PRO A 191 -31.44 -68.54 4.75
N LYS A 192 -32.15 -67.46 5.19
CA LYS A 192 -32.38 -66.82 6.53
C LYS A 192 -32.60 -67.77 7.75
N PRO A 193 -32.68 -67.35 9.06
CA PRO A 193 -33.13 -66.02 9.59
C PRO A 193 -32.60 -65.44 10.96
N LYS A 194 -32.95 -64.16 11.21
CA LYS A 194 -33.39 -63.46 12.46
C LYS A 194 -32.59 -63.50 13.80
N ALA A 195 -32.01 -62.33 14.13
CA ALA A 195 -32.33 -61.42 15.27
C ALA A 195 -32.32 -61.88 16.76
N LYS A 196 -31.68 -61.07 17.63
CA LYS A 196 -32.37 -60.29 18.69
C LYS A 196 -31.54 -59.13 19.29
N LYS A 197 -32.23 -58.25 20.04
CA LYS A 197 -31.75 -57.00 20.68
C LYS A 197 -31.21 -57.22 22.11
N GLY A 198 -30.32 -56.31 22.55
CA GLY A 198 -30.20 -55.83 23.94
C GLY A 198 -29.40 -56.73 24.90
N GLY A 199 -28.74 -56.19 25.94
CA GLY A 199 -28.52 -54.78 26.28
C GLY A 199 -27.94 -54.57 27.70
N LYS A 200 -27.40 -53.36 27.93
CA LYS A 200 -27.34 -52.63 29.22
C LYS A 200 -27.00 -53.37 30.53
N LYS A 201 -25.82 -53.07 31.10
CA LYS A 201 -25.60 -52.72 32.52
C LYS A 201 -24.36 -51.80 32.58
N ARG A 202 -24.45 -50.63 33.23
CA ARG A 202 -24.09 -50.37 34.65
C ARG A 202 -22.63 -50.73 34.95
N ARG A 203 -21.86 -49.89 35.64
CA ARG A 203 -22.30 -48.98 36.70
C ARG A 203 -21.44 -47.71 36.76
#